data_AF-A0A167W721-F1
#
_entry.id   AF-A0A167W721-F1
#
_cell.length_a   1.000
_cell.length_b   1.000
_cell.length_c   1.000
_cell.angle_alpha   90.00
_cell.angle_beta   90.00
_cell.angle_gamma   90.00
#
_symmetry.space_group_name_H-M   'P 1'
#
loop_
_entity.id
_entity.type
_entity.pdbx_description
1 polymer ?
#
loop_
_entity_poly.entity_id
_entity_poly.type
_entity_poly.pdbx_seq_one_letter_code
_entity_poly.pdbx_strand_id
1 'polypeptide(L)'
;MAAFHYQPVEDLGALPFRLNSTIDEGDEEPEPPPPPSPSNTPSNVALTPTRSAATGLGSVSAPSSQPPRSTASSQAGSRIDPSLYTPSKRSRVLQQSLADSSTGSFLVSDGKISSSDPIAPPVLEGTANIVQPNWTLIEQQHQTRTKDEMQAHIDALTESLKQARILIAAKDSIIEGAQAQLVIQNLHLKKQNETLHAKETAKEDDRTKLFPGGRGRLLTGDEFHEEQVNAEKQKRAKEAEKKRKKAKQDQAKTKKQVIAERWKEVQEKHDANVAAWKTETETLVSRGTLKKTPPKEA
;
A
#
# COMPACT_ATOMS: atom_id res chain seq x y z
N MET A 1 -11.21 -32.77 -50.96
CA MET A 1 -12.20 -31.95 -50.24
C MET A 1 -12.66 -32.74 -49.03
N ALA A 2 -12.09 -32.49 -47.86
CA ALA A 2 -12.45 -33.18 -46.62
C ALA A 2 -13.33 -32.25 -45.79
N ALA A 3 -14.58 -32.64 -45.56
CA ALA A 3 -15.54 -31.88 -44.77
C ALA A 3 -15.22 -32.05 -43.27
N PHE A 4 -14.82 -30.97 -42.61
CA PHE A 4 -14.72 -30.92 -41.16
C PHE A 4 -16.14 -30.80 -40.58
N HIS A 5 -16.62 -31.90 -40.01
CA HIS A 5 -17.86 -31.94 -39.27
C HIS A 5 -17.60 -31.40 -37.86
N TYR A 6 -18.07 -30.17 -37.61
CA TYR A 6 -17.96 -29.51 -36.33
C TYR A 6 -19.10 -30.01 -35.43
N GLN A 7 -18.80 -30.74 -34.37
CA GLN A 7 -19.79 -31.04 -33.33
C GLN A 7 -19.80 -29.92 -32.29
N PRO A 8 -20.98 -29.39 -31.91
CA PRO A 8 -21.10 -28.41 -30.85
C PRO A 8 -20.83 -29.07 -29.49
N VAL A 9 -19.92 -28.50 -28.72
CA VAL A 9 -19.70 -28.86 -27.32
C VAL A 9 -20.79 -28.16 -26.53
N GLU A 10 -21.92 -28.82 -26.37
CA GLU A 10 -22.87 -28.48 -25.31
C GLU A 10 -22.36 -29.05 -23.98
N ASP A 11 -22.73 -28.37 -22.90
CA ASP A 11 -22.61 -28.80 -21.51
C ASP A 11 -21.32 -28.43 -20.76
N LEU A 12 -21.08 -27.11 -20.67
CA LEU A 12 -20.40 -26.56 -19.49
C LEU A 12 -21.35 -26.63 -18.31
N GLY A 13 -21.25 -27.75 -17.59
CA GLY A 13 -21.96 -27.99 -16.33
C GLY A 13 -21.86 -26.78 -15.41
N ALA A 14 -23.03 -26.22 -15.11
CA ALA A 14 -23.23 -25.28 -14.03
C ALA A 14 -22.80 -25.94 -12.71
N LEU A 15 -21.66 -25.51 -12.15
CA LEU A 15 -21.29 -25.83 -10.79
C LEU A 15 -22.13 -24.97 -9.84
N PRO A 16 -22.98 -25.56 -8.97
CA PRO A 16 -23.68 -24.80 -7.94
C PRO A 16 -22.74 -24.58 -6.76
N PHE A 17 -21.80 -23.64 -6.87
CA PHE A 17 -21.07 -23.14 -5.70
C PHE A 17 -21.91 -22.07 -4.99
N ARG A 18 -23.02 -22.48 -4.36
CA ARG A 18 -23.68 -21.67 -3.34
C ARG A 18 -22.88 -21.79 -2.05
N LEU A 19 -21.93 -20.89 -1.86
CA LEU A 19 -21.47 -20.52 -0.52
C LEU A 19 -22.61 -19.76 0.16
N ASN A 20 -23.54 -20.50 0.78
CA ASN A 20 -24.41 -19.93 1.81
C ASN A 20 -23.51 -19.62 3.02
N SER A 21 -22.83 -18.48 2.97
CA SER A 21 -22.33 -17.83 4.18
C SER A 21 -23.56 -17.36 4.94
N THR A 22 -24.07 -18.19 5.84
CA THR A 22 -24.97 -17.77 6.91
C THR A 22 -24.20 -16.71 7.72
N ILE A 23 -24.39 -15.46 7.32
CA ILE A 23 -24.06 -14.31 8.14
C ILE A 23 -25.02 -14.43 9.32
N ASP A 24 -24.45 -14.83 10.45
CA ASP A 24 -25.06 -14.73 11.77
C ASP A 24 -25.43 -13.25 11.96
N GLU A 25 -26.70 -12.92 11.75
CA GLU A 25 -27.34 -11.64 12.06
C GLU A 25 -27.33 -11.46 13.59
N GLY A 26 -26.13 -11.25 14.14
CA GLY A 26 -25.95 -10.88 15.53
C GLY A 26 -26.22 -9.39 15.69
N ASP A 27 -27.37 -9.08 16.31
CA ASP A 27 -27.72 -7.81 16.98
C ASP A 27 -27.21 -6.55 16.28
N GLU A 28 -28.03 -5.99 15.37
CA GLU A 28 -27.99 -4.57 15.02
C GLU A 28 -28.25 -3.74 16.28
N GLU A 29 -27.17 -3.42 17.00
CA GLU A 29 -27.14 -2.31 17.95
C GLU A 29 -27.48 -1.04 17.16
N PRO A 30 -28.57 -0.31 17.49
CA PRO A 30 -29.05 0.81 16.69
C PRO A 30 -27.92 1.84 16.53
N GLU A 31 -27.61 2.17 15.27
CA GLU A 31 -26.58 3.13 14.93
C GLU A 31 -26.85 4.45 15.71
N PRO A 32 -25.87 4.95 16.47
CA PRO A 32 -26.01 6.25 17.10
C PRO A 32 -26.18 7.32 16.01
N PRO A 33 -27.05 8.32 16.23
CA PRO A 33 -27.33 9.34 15.24
C PRO A 33 -26.03 10.02 14.79
N PRO A 34 -25.90 10.37 13.51
CA PRO A 34 -24.71 11.01 12.99
C PRO A 34 -24.39 12.29 13.79
N PRO A 35 -23.12 12.53 14.15
CA PRO A 35 -22.74 13.76 14.83
C PRO A 35 -23.13 14.97 13.96
N PRO A 36 -23.58 16.08 14.58
CA PRO A 36 -23.95 17.27 13.83
C PRO A 36 -22.78 17.73 12.98
N SER A 37 -23.01 17.86 11.67
CA SER A 37 -22.03 18.35 10.71
C SER A 37 -21.42 19.68 11.21
N PRO A 38 -20.09 19.83 11.22
CA PRO A 38 -19.48 21.10 11.55
C PRO A 38 -19.91 22.12 10.52
N SER A 39 -20.70 23.09 10.97
CA SER A 39 -21.07 24.28 10.19
C SER A 39 -19.79 25.08 9.94
N ASN A 40 -19.19 24.88 8.78
CA ASN A 40 -18.09 25.69 8.30
C ASN A 40 -18.64 27.03 7.80
N THR A 41 -18.82 27.98 8.73
CA THR A 41 -18.88 29.40 8.38
C THR A 41 -17.44 29.90 8.20
N PRO A 42 -17.02 30.29 6.97
CA PRO A 42 -15.73 30.92 6.78
C PRO A 42 -15.78 32.35 7.33
N SER A 43 -15.31 32.54 8.56
CA SER A 43 -14.93 33.86 9.06
C SER A 43 -13.66 34.31 8.34
N ASN A 44 -13.85 35.09 7.28
CA ASN A 44 -12.81 35.88 6.63
C ASN A 44 -12.29 36.93 7.62
N VAL A 45 -11.24 36.61 8.36
CA VAL A 45 -10.44 37.59 9.09
C VAL A 45 -9.17 37.83 8.29
N ALA A 46 -9.18 38.89 7.49
CA ALA A 46 -8.01 39.40 6.81
C ALA A 46 -7.02 39.94 7.86
N LEU A 47 -6.01 39.13 8.20
CA LEU A 47 -4.85 39.59 8.95
C LEU A 47 -3.79 40.08 7.97
N THR A 48 -3.60 41.40 7.95
CA THR A 48 -2.48 42.07 7.32
C THR A 48 -1.17 41.71 8.04
N PRO A 49 -0.06 41.45 7.33
CA PRO A 49 1.22 41.22 7.97
C PRO A 49 1.88 42.57 8.32
N THR A 50 1.81 42.95 9.60
CA THR A 50 2.66 44.02 10.15
C THR A 50 4.10 43.51 10.24
N ARG A 51 4.93 44.02 9.34
CA ARG A 51 6.38 43.84 9.31
C ARG A 51 7.01 44.54 10.52
N SER A 52 7.27 43.80 11.59
CA SER A 52 8.12 44.26 12.69
C SER A 52 9.58 43.97 12.37
N ALA A 53 10.32 45.02 12.07
CA ALA A 53 11.78 45.01 12.08
C ALA A 53 12.24 44.94 13.54
N ALA A 54 12.74 43.76 13.96
CA ALA A 54 13.46 43.60 15.21
C ALA A 54 14.95 43.49 14.91
N THR A 55 15.61 44.63 15.03
CA THR A 55 17.06 44.76 15.21
C THR A 55 17.38 44.24 16.61
N GLY A 56 18.28 43.26 16.76
CA GLY A 56 18.81 42.99 18.10
C GLY A 56 19.52 41.65 18.31
N LEU A 57 20.85 41.76 18.40
CA LEU A 57 21.69 41.12 19.41
C LEU A 57 22.00 39.61 19.26
N GLY A 58 23.07 39.36 18.51
CA GLY A 58 24.27 38.70 19.04
C GLY A 58 24.08 37.38 19.78
N SER A 59 23.95 36.29 19.02
CA SER A 59 24.22 34.94 19.54
C SER A 59 25.62 34.51 19.08
N VAL A 60 26.56 34.54 20.00
CA VAL A 60 27.93 34.03 19.85
C VAL A 60 27.84 32.53 19.59
N SER A 61 28.02 32.14 18.33
CA SER A 61 28.15 30.73 17.94
C SER A 61 29.59 30.30 18.22
N ALA A 62 29.75 29.38 19.17
CA ALA A 62 31.00 28.69 19.39
C ALA A 62 31.36 27.85 18.14
N PRO A 63 32.63 27.85 17.70
CA PRO A 63 33.08 26.98 16.62
C PRO A 63 33.12 25.53 17.12
N SER A 64 32.06 24.77 16.86
CA SER A 64 32.08 23.32 17.01
C SER A 64 32.99 22.73 15.93
N SER A 65 34.24 22.50 16.31
CA SER A 65 35.23 21.74 15.54
C SER A 65 34.77 20.29 15.41
N GLN A 66 33.94 20.00 14.40
CA GLN A 66 33.79 18.63 13.93
C GLN A 66 34.98 18.31 13.01
N PRO A 67 35.69 17.18 13.23
CA PRO A 67 36.76 16.77 12.34
C PRO A 67 36.18 16.54 10.94
N PRO A 68 36.91 16.91 9.87
CA PRO A 68 36.49 16.62 8.51
C PRO A 68 36.40 15.11 8.36
N ARG A 69 35.18 14.57 8.32
CA ARG A 69 34.95 13.17 8.02
C ARG A 69 35.25 13.04 6.53
N SER A 70 36.47 12.59 6.22
CA SER A 70 36.91 12.25 4.87
C SER A 70 35.91 11.27 4.27
N THR A 71 34.97 11.79 3.48
CA THR A 71 34.22 11.00 2.51
C THR A 71 35.20 10.69 1.39
N ALA A 72 36.00 9.63 1.60
CA ALA A 72 36.55 8.87 0.50
C ALA A 72 35.36 8.30 -0.27
N SER A 73 34.81 9.14 -1.16
CA SER A 73 33.93 8.77 -2.25
C SER A 73 34.73 7.81 -3.12
N SER A 74 34.71 6.54 -2.71
CA SER A 74 35.14 5.44 -3.53
C SER A 74 34.16 5.38 -4.68
N GLN A 75 34.51 6.04 -5.79
CA GLN A 75 34.04 5.72 -7.14
C GLN A 75 34.43 4.26 -7.47
N ALA A 76 33.92 3.29 -6.72
CA ALA A 76 33.91 1.89 -7.11
C ALA A 76 32.68 1.68 -7.99
N GLY A 77 32.67 2.38 -9.12
CA GLY A 77 31.70 2.16 -10.17
C GLY A 77 31.95 0.82 -10.86
N SER A 78 30.88 0.02 -10.93
CA SER A 78 30.52 -0.73 -12.13
C SER A 78 31.07 -2.15 -12.35
N ARG A 79 31.57 -2.85 -11.32
CA ARG A 79 31.74 -4.33 -11.39
C ARG A 79 31.42 -5.02 -10.06
N ILE A 80 30.16 -4.93 -9.64
CA ILE A 80 29.65 -5.81 -8.57
C ILE A 80 29.05 -7.03 -9.27
N ASP A 81 29.60 -8.21 -8.97
CA ASP A 81 29.08 -9.49 -9.45
C ASP A 81 27.63 -9.69 -8.95
N PRO A 82 26.63 -9.79 -9.84
CA PRO A 82 25.23 -9.94 -9.45
C PRO A 82 24.95 -11.24 -8.67
N SER A 83 25.84 -12.24 -8.76
CA SER A 83 25.73 -13.51 -8.05
C SER A 83 26.08 -13.44 -6.56
N LEU A 84 26.90 -12.45 -6.15
CA LEU A 84 27.31 -12.26 -4.75
C LEU A 84 26.30 -11.45 -3.92
N TYR A 85 25.18 -11.08 -4.55
CA TYR A 85 24.22 -10.15 -4.03
C TYR A 85 23.02 -10.87 -3.41
N THR A 86 23.25 -11.49 -2.24
CA THR A 86 22.19 -12.04 -1.39
C THR A 86 21.10 -10.99 -1.10
N PRO A 87 19.83 -11.40 -0.92
CA PRO A 87 18.74 -10.46 -0.63
C PRO A 87 19.01 -9.50 0.54
N SER A 88 19.66 -9.96 1.62
CA SER A 88 20.04 -9.09 2.73
C SER A 88 21.10 -8.03 2.36
N LYS A 89 22.07 -8.36 1.51
CA LYS A 89 23.04 -7.37 1.01
C LYS A 89 22.37 -6.34 0.11
N ARG A 90 21.44 -6.78 -0.76
CA ARG A 90 20.59 -5.88 -1.59
C ARG A 90 19.87 -4.85 -0.72
N SER A 91 19.18 -5.35 0.30
CA SER A 91 18.45 -4.51 1.25
C SER A 91 19.36 -3.51 1.95
N ARG A 92 20.51 -3.94 2.47
CA ARG A 92 21.45 -3.07 3.18
C ARG A 92 22.03 -1.97 2.29
N VAL A 93 22.42 -2.29 1.05
CA VAL A 93 22.94 -1.29 0.12
C VAL A 93 21.84 -0.33 -0.32
N LEU A 94 20.61 -0.80 -0.53
CA LEU A 94 19.48 0.07 -0.81
C LEU A 94 19.21 1.02 0.36
N GLN A 95 19.16 0.52 1.60
CA GLN A 95 19.01 1.35 2.80
C GLN A 95 20.13 2.38 2.92
N GLN A 96 21.38 2.00 2.63
CA GLN A 96 22.51 2.92 2.67
C GLN A 96 22.43 3.99 1.57
N SER A 97 22.07 3.61 0.34
CA SER A 97 21.87 4.57 -0.75
C SER A 97 20.71 5.55 -0.47
N LEU A 98 19.65 5.07 0.21
CA LEU A 98 18.57 5.92 0.67
C LEU A 98 19.06 6.85 1.78
N ALA A 99 19.78 6.34 2.78
CA ALA A 99 20.34 7.15 3.87
C ALA A 99 21.30 8.25 3.38
N ASP A 100 22.08 7.98 2.33
CA ASP A 100 23.03 8.94 1.75
C ASP A 100 22.37 9.95 0.78
N SER A 101 21.17 9.64 0.28
CA SER A 101 20.41 10.55 -0.58
C SER A 101 19.74 11.65 0.25
N SER A 102 19.88 12.92 -0.17
CA SER A 102 19.24 14.04 0.55
C SER A 102 17.72 13.91 0.60
N THR A 103 17.11 13.31 -0.41
CA THR A 103 15.66 13.06 -0.49
C THR A 103 15.25 11.71 0.07
N GLY A 104 16.12 10.68 -0.02
CA GLY A 104 15.84 9.32 0.44
C GLY A 104 16.07 9.10 1.94
N SER A 105 16.89 9.94 2.58
CA SER A 105 17.36 9.72 3.96
C SER A 105 16.21 9.70 4.97
N PHE A 106 15.14 10.41 4.66
CA PHE A 106 13.89 10.44 5.42
C PHE A 106 13.22 9.07 5.61
N LEU A 107 13.38 8.16 4.64
CA LEU A 107 12.76 6.83 4.71
C LEU A 107 13.49 5.89 5.67
N VAL A 108 14.77 6.16 5.94
CA VAL A 108 15.66 5.25 6.70
C VAL A 108 16.15 5.89 8.00
N SER A 109 16.15 7.21 8.10
CA SER A 109 16.54 7.91 9.31
C SER A 109 15.44 7.86 10.37
N ASP A 110 15.83 7.59 11.61
CA ASP A 110 14.98 7.79 12.80
C ASP A 110 14.78 9.29 13.12
N GLY A 111 15.16 10.17 12.20
CA GLY A 111 14.97 11.61 12.30
C GLY A 111 13.48 11.91 12.45
N LYS A 112 13.13 12.63 13.51
CA LYS A 112 11.75 13.02 13.78
C LYS A 112 11.32 14.03 12.72
N ILE A 113 10.52 13.57 11.78
CA ILE A 113 9.90 14.39 10.73
C ILE A 113 9.16 15.54 11.40
N SER A 114 9.60 16.78 11.14
CA SER A 114 8.95 17.97 11.65
C SER A 114 7.83 18.39 10.72
N SER A 115 6.81 19.07 11.24
CA SER A 115 5.80 19.73 10.39
C SER A 115 6.37 20.83 9.50
N SER A 116 7.61 21.25 9.77
CA SER A 116 8.36 22.23 8.98
C SER A 116 8.97 21.62 7.72
N ASP A 117 9.03 20.30 7.59
CA ASP A 117 9.62 19.62 6.44
C ASP A 117 8.57 19.53 5.33
N PRO A 118 8.71 20.29 4.22
CA PRO A 118 7.73 20.24 3.14
C PRO A 118 7.77 18.86 2.47
N ILE A 119 6.59 18.30 2.22
CA ILE A 119 6.47 17.07 1.42
C ILE A 119 6.99 17.40 0.02
N ALA A 120 8.03 16.70 -0.41
CA ALA A 120 8.56 16.89 -1.76
C ALA A 120 7.46 16.58 -2.79
N PRO A 121 7.28 17.41 -3.83
CA PRO A 121 6.28 17.14 -4.85
C PRO A 121 6.58 15.79 -5.53
N PRO A 122 5.54 15.05 -5.97
CA PRO A 122 5.74 13.82 -6.73
C PRO A 122 6.68 14.07 -7.92
N VAL A 123 7.67 13.20 -8.08
CA VAL A 123 8.55 13.24 -9.25
C VAL A 123 7.78 12.58 -10.38
N LEU A 124 7.18 13.41 -11.24
CA LEU A 124 6.57 12.96 -12.48
C LEU A 124 7.69 12.64 -13.47
N GLU A 125 8.03 11.36 -13.59
CA GLU A 125 8.94 10.91 -14.62
C GLU A 125 8.33 11.21 -15.99
N GLY A 126 9.01 12.08 -16.76
CA GLY A 126 8.64 12.31 -18.14
C GLY A 126 8.87 11.05 -18.95
N THR A 127 8.05 10.80 -19.96
CA THR A 127 8.33 9.74 -20.93
C THR A 127 9.71 9.98 -21.53
N ALA A 128 10.61 9.00 -21.44
CA ALA A 128 11.87 9.05 -22.17
C ALA A 128 11.60 9.39 -23.64
N ASN A 129 12.54 10.07 -24.29
CA ASN A 129 12.43 10.42 -25.70
C ASN A 129 12.56 9.15 -26.57
N ILE A 130 11.52 8.32 -26.57
CA ILE A 130 11.41 7.07 -27.30
C ILE A 130 10.81 7.41 -28.65
N VAL A 131 11.43 6.89 -29.71
CA VAL A 131 10.94 7.02 -31.08
C VAL A 131 9.50 6.50 -31.15
N GLN A 132 8.59 7.33 -31.64
CA GLN A 132 7.20 6.91 -31.78
C GLN A 132 7.06 5.93 -32.94
N PRO A 133 6.31 4.82 -32.76
CA PRO A 133 6.05 3.88 -33.84
C PRO A 133 5.30 4.57 -34.98
N ASN A 134 5.66 4.24 -36.22
CA ASN A 134 5.01 4.80 -37.39
C ASN A 134 3.66 4.10 -37.62
N TRP A 135 2.57 4.74 -37.20
CA TRP A 135 1.21 4.24 -37.36
C TRP A 135 0.66 4.37 -38.78
N THR A 136 1.23 5.26 -39.61
CA THR A 136 0.80 5.45 -41.01
C THR A 136 0.98 4.20 -41.86
N LEU A 137 1.86 3.28 -41.43
CA LEU A 137 2.08 2.00 -42.12
C LEU A 137 0.84 1.10 -42.13
N ILE A 138 -0.05 1.24 -41.15
CA ILE A 138 -1.29 0.46 -41.04
C ILE A 138 -2.32 0.96 -42.08
N GLU A 139 -2.38 2.27 -42.29
CA GLU A 139 -3.33 2.90 -43.22
C GLU A 139 -3.05 2.53 -44.69
N GLN A 140 -1.82 2.13 -45.01
CA GLN A 140 -1.40 1.83 -46.38
C GLN A 140 -1.68 0.37 -46.83
N GLN A 141 -2.40 -0.42 -46.05
CA GLN A 141 -2.60 -1.86 -46.31
C GLN A 141 -3.33 -2.17 -47.64
N HIS A 142 -4.09 -1.23 -48.20
CA HIS A 142 -4.94 -1.45 -49.37
C HIS A 142 -4.28 -1.19 -50.74
N GLN A 143 -2.98 -0.91 -50.80
CA GLN A 143 -2.30 -0.59 -52.05
C GLN A 143 -1.84 -1.86 -52.78
N THR A 144 -2.11 -1.94 -54.09
CA THR A 144 -1.51 -2.97 -54.96
C THR A 144 -0.01 -2.75 -55.06
N ARG A 145 0.78 -3.68 -54.54
CA ARG A 145 2.25 -3.59 -54.44
C ARG A 145 2.92 -4.74 -55.16
N THR A 146 4.12 -4.49 -55.65
CA THR A 146 5.03 -5.53 -56.10
C THR A 146 5.48 -6.39 -54.92
N LYS A 147 6.02 -7.58 -55.20
CA LYS A 147 6.49 -8.50 -54.16
C LYS A 147 7.58 -7.88 -53.27
N ASP A 148 8.51 -7.13 -53.87
CA ASP A 148 9.62 -6.52 -53.15
C ASP A 148 9.15 -5.37 -52.24
N GLU A 149 8.21 -4.55 -52.72
CA GLU A 149 7.57 -3.50 -51.91
C GLU A 149 6.76 -4.08 -50.75
N MET A 150 6.10 -5.23 -50.95
CA MET A 150 5.39 -5.93 -49.89
C MET A 150 6.35 -6.44 -48.82
N GLN A 151 7.51 -7.00 -49.20
CA GLN A 151 8.52 -7.43 -48.23
C GLN A 151 9.07 -6.24 -47.43
N ALA A 152 9.41 -5.13 -48.09
CA ALA A 152 9.89 -3.93 -47.42
C ALA A 152 8.85 -3.35 -46.44
N HIS A 153 7.56 -3.40 -46.79
CA HIS A 153 6.48 -2.98 -45.90
C HIS A 153 6.32 -3.90 -44.69
N ILE A 154 6.45 -5.22 -44.87
CA ILE A 154 6.45 -6.18 -43.76
C ILE A 154 7.60 -5.90 -42.80
N ASP A 155 8.79 -5.64 -43.33
CA ASP A 155 9.98 -5.32 -42.51
C ASP A 155 9.77 -4.01 -41.73
N ALA A 156 9.22 -2.97 -42.38
CA ALA A 156 8.88 -1.71 -41.74
C ALA A 156 7.80 -1.85 -40.64
N LEU A 157 6.75 -2.64 -40.91
CA LEU A 157 5.70 -2.95 -39.92
C LEU A 157 6.28 -3.72 -38.73
N THR A 158 7.17 -4.68 -38.99
CA THR A 158 7.83 -5.48 -37.95
C THR A 158 8.67 -4.59 -37.04
N GLU A 159 9.41 -3.64 -37.61
CA GLU A 159 10.21 -2.69 -36.84
C GLU A 159 9.33 -1.70 -36.04
N SER A 160 8.28 -1.16 -36.65
CA SER A 160 7.29 -0.31 -35.96
C SER A 160 6.63 -1.04 -34.80
N LEU A 161 6.30 -2.33 -34.96
CA LEU A 161 5.74 -3.17 -33.90
C LEU A 161 6.72 -3.38 -32.75
N LYS A 162 8.02 -3.61 -33.03
CA LYS A 162 9.05 -3.69 -31.98
C LYS A 162 9.15 -2.38 -31.20
N GLN A 163 9.14 -1.24 -31.89
CA GLN A 163 9.17 0.09 -31.26
C GLN A 163 7.93 0.32 -30.38
N ALA A 164 6.75 -0.05 -30.86
CA ALA A 164 5.51 0.04 -30.09
C ALA A 164 5.59 -0.80 -28.81
N ARG A 165 6.14 -2.02 -28.86
CA ARG A 165 6.34 -2.87 -27.68
C ARG A 165 7.29 -2.23 -26.66
N ILE A 166 8.40 -1.66 -27.10
CA ILE A 166 9.35 -0.96 -26.23
C ILE A 166 8.67 0.25 -25.56
N LEU A 167 7.90 1.01 -26.33
CA LEU A 167 7.18 2.18 -25.83
C LEU A 167 6.09 1.80 -24.81
N ILE A 168 5.34 0.73 -25.04
CA ILE A 168 4.35 0.21 -24.08
C ILE A 168 5.04 -0.20 -22.79
N ALA A 169 6.10 -1.01 -22.88
CA ALA A 169 6.85 -1.46 -21.70
C ALA A 169 7.42 -0.28 -20.88
N ALA A 170 7.95 0.75 -21.56
CA ALA A 170 8.43 1.95 -20.90
C ALA A 170 7.30 2.74 -20.21
N LYS A 171 6.14 2.86 -20.85
CA LYS A 171 4.97 3.52 -20.26
C LYS A 171 4.43 2.75 -19.04
N ASP A 172 4.35 1.43 -19.14
CA ASP A 172 3.92 0.58 -18.02
C ASP A 172 4.84 0.75 -16.82
N SER A 173 6.16 0.78 -17.05
CA SER A 173 7.14 1.05 -15.98
C SER A 173 6.96 2.42 -15.33
N ILE A 174 6.66 3.47 -16.11
CA ILE A 174 6.40 4.81 -15.57
C ILE A 174 5.11 4.84 -14.74
N ILE A 175 4.05 4.17 -15.22
CA ILE A 175 2.77 4.07 -14.52
C ILE A 175 2.95 3.32 -13.20
N GLU A 176 3.69 2.21 -13.20
CA GLU A 176 3.99 1.46 -11.98
C GLU A 176 4.76 2.33 -10.97
N GLY A 177 5.77 3.07 -11.43
CA GLY A 177 6.50 4.03 -10.59
C GLY A 177 5.59 5.10 -9.99
N ALA A 178 4.70 5.69 -10.78
CA ALA A 178 3.74 6.68 -10.32
C ALA A 178 2.74 6.10 -9.30
N GLN A 179 2.26 4.89 -9.52
CA GLN A 179 1.37 4.19 -8.58
C GLN A 179 2.08 3.90 -7.25
N ALA A 180 3.33 3.43 -7.29
CA ALA A 180 4.13 3.20 -6.10
C ALA A 180 4.32 4.49 -5.29
N GLN A 181 4.62 5.61 -5.95
CA GLN A 181 4.72 6.93 -5.29
C GLN A 181 3.41 7.33 -4.60
N LEU A 182 2.25 7.15 -5.25
CA LEU A 182 0.94 7.45 -4.65
C LEU A 182 0.66 6.63 -3.39
N VAL A 183 0.99 5.33 -3.40
CA VAL A 183 0.84 4.47 -2.23
C VAL A 183 1.72 4.96 -1.07
N ILE A 184 2.98 5.31 -1.34
CA ILE A 184 3.91 5.83 -0.32
C ILE A 184 3.39 7.15 0.26
N GLN A 185 2.91 8.07 -0.58
CA GLN A 185 2.34 9.35 -0.12
C GLN A 185 1.10 9.12 0.75
N ASN A 186 0.21 8.21 0.37
CA ASN A 186 -0.98 7.86 1.16
C ASN A 186 -0.58 7.31 2.54
N LEU A 187 0.39 6.39 2.60
CA LEU A 187 0.91 5.87 3.86
C LEU A 187 1.51 6.98 4.74
N HIS A 188 2.24 7.91 4.14
CA HIS A 188 2.80 9.06 4.84
C HIS A 188 1.70 9.95 5.45
N LEU A 189 0.67 10.29 4.66
CA LEU A 189 -0.47 11.08 5.11
C LEU A 189 -1.25 10.40 6.24
N LYS A 190 -1.45 9.08 6.16
CA LYS A 190 -2.08 8.31 7.25
C LYS A 190 -1.28 8.42 8.55
N LYS A 191 0.04 8.23 8.50
CA LYS A 191 0.92 8.37 9.66
C LYS A 191 0.88 9.78 10.27
N GLN A 192 0.86 10.81 9.42
CA GLN A 192 0.73 12.20 9.87
C GLN A 192 -0.62 12.43 10.56
N ASN A 193 -1.71 11.95 9.97
CA ASN A 193 -3.05 12.06 10.55
C ASN A 193 -3.14 11.36 11.90
N GLU A 194 -2.65 10.12 12.02
CA GLU A 194 -2.57 9.40 13.30
C GLU A 194 -1.77 10.17 14.36
N THR A 195 -0.65 10.78 13.96
CA THR A 195 0.18 11.58 14.86
C THR A 195 -0.52 12.87 15.31
N LEU A 196 -1.24 13.54 14.40
CA LEU A 196 -2.04 14.73 14.73
C LEU A 196 -3.19 14.36 15.66
N HIS A 197 -3.95 13.32 15.33
CA HIS A 197 -5.03 12.81 16.16
C HIS A 197 -4.54 12.41 17.56
N ALA A 198 -3.39 11.74 17.67
CA ALA A 198 -2.77 11.41 18.96
C ALA A 198 -2.41 12.68 19.77
N LYS A 199 -1.90 13.73 19.12
CA LYS A 199 -1.58 15.01 19.79
C LYS A 199 -2.82 15.80 20.20
N GLU A 200 -3.89 15.73 19.40
CA GLU A 200 -5.17 16.37 19.69
C GLU A 200 -5.87 15.68 20.87
N THR A 201 -5.94 14.36 20.85
CA THR A 201 -6.58 13.56 21.91
C THR A 201 -5.77 13.51 23.21
N ALA A 202 -4.43 13.47 23.15
CA ALA A 202 -3.58 13.47 24.36
C ALA A 202 -3.76 14.72 25.24
N LYS A 203 -4.24 15.84 24.67
CA LYS A 203 -4.49 17.07 25.42
C LYS A 203 -5.84 17.10 26.14
N GLU A 204 -6.74 16.15 25.87
CA GLU A 204 -8.04 16.11 26.55
C GLU A 204 -7.99 15.46 27.93
N ASP A 205 -7.06 14.52 28.17
CA ASP A 205 -7.12 13.65 29.36
C ASP A 205 -6.36 14.18 30.59
N ASP A 206 -5.41 15.13 30.46
CA ASP A 206 -4.48 15.46 31.57
C ASP A 206 -4.65 16.85 32.20
N ARG A 207 -5.49 17.70 31.63
CA ARG A 207 -6.07 18.77 32.47
C ARG A 207 -7.24 18.14 33.17
N THR A 208 -7.06 17.81 34.45
CA THR A 208 -8.15 17.59 35.41
C THR A 208 -9.20 18.69 35.22
N LYS A 209 -10.12 18.47 34.29
CA LYS A 209 -11.35 19.21 34.15
C LYS A 209 -12.13 18.80 35.38
N LEU A 210 -11.83 19.47 36.50
CA LEU A 210 -12.61 19.41 37.73
C LEU A 210 -14.09 19.73 37.45
N PHE A 211 -14.37 20.35 36.30
CA PHE A 211 -15.71 20.67 35.82
C PHE A 211 -15.89 20.28 34.35
N PRO A 212 -16.88 19.44 33.99
CA PRO A 212 -17.27 19.22 32.60
C PRO A 212 -17.71 20.54 31.96
N GLY A 213 -17.15 20.85 30.79
CA GLY A 213 -17.43 22.10 30.08
C GLY A 213 -16.47 23.27 30.37
N GLY A 214 -15.43 23.09 31.20
CA GLY A 214 -14.27 24.00 31.27
C GLY A 214 -14.54 25.41 31.81
N ARG A 215 -15.71 25.67 32.38
CA ARG A 215 -16.05 26.92 33.06
C ARG A 215 -15.99 26.69 34.56
N GLY A 216 -15.26 27.54 35.29
CA GLY A 216 -15.23 27.50 36.75
C GLY A 216 -16.64 27.77 37.29
N ARG A 217 -17.28 26.73 37.84
CA ARG A 217 -18.58 26.83 38.51
C ARG A 217 -18.35 26.67 40.01
N LEU A 218 -19.03 27.50 40.80
CA LEU A 218 -19.19 27.24 42.24
C LEU A 218 -20.27 26.17 42.35
N LEU A 219 -19.87 24.94 42.63
CA LEU A 219 -20.80 23.85 42.94
C LEU A 219 -21.12 23.88 44.43
N THR A 220 -22.40 23.76 44.73
CA THR A 220 -22.87 23.59 46.10
C THR A 220 -22.60 22.14 46.55
N GLY A 221 -22.51 21.87 47.85
CA GLY A 221 -22.03 20.57 48.38
C GLY A 221 -22.72 19.33 47.80
N ASP A 222 -24.02 19.39 47.56
CA ASP A 222 -24.80 18.28 47.00
C ASP A 222 -24.50 18.07 45.51
N GLU A 223 -24.41 19.15 44.73
CA GLU A 223 -24.10 19.11 43.29
C GLU A 223 -22.69 18.54 43.04
N PHE A 224 -21.73 18.88 43.91
CA PHE A 224 -20.37 18.32 43.85
C PHE A 224 -20.36 16.81 44.07
N HIS A 225 -21.15 16.30 45.03
CA HIS A 225 -21.23 14.86 45.30
C HIS A 225 -21.85 14.11 44.12
N GLU A 226 -22.95 14.62 43.54
CA GLU A 226 -23.57 14.01 42.36
C GLU A 226 -22.60 13.96 41.18
N GLU A 227 -21.83 15.02 40.95
CA GLU A 227 -20.86 15.08 39.87
C GLU A 227 -19.68 14.11 40.09
N GLN A 228 -19.20 13.98 41.33
CA GLN A 228 -18.16 13.00 41.68
C GLN A 228 -18.65 11.55 41.46
N VAL A 229 -19.88 11.23 41.88
CA VAL A 229 -20.51 9.91 41.66
C VAL A 229 -20.65 9.63 40.16
N ASN A 230 -21.08 10.62 39.38
CA ASN A 230 -21.19 10.49 37.93
C ASN A 230 -19.83 10.29 37.26
N ALA A 231 -18.79 11.02 37.70
CA ALA A 231 -17.42 10.86 37.20
C ALA A 231 -16.86 9.47 37.50
N GLU A 232 -17.07 8.93 38.70
CA GLU A 232 -16.69 7.55 39.04
C GLU A 232 -17.46 6.52 38.22
N LYS A 233 -18.78 6.71 38.03
CA LYS A 233 -19.59 5.84 37.19
C LYS A 233 -19.09 5.84 35.74
N GLN A 234 -18.74 7.01 35.20
CA GLN A 234 -18.14 7.13 33.87
C GLN A 234 -16.77 6.45 33.78
N LYS A 235 -15.90 6.61 34.80
CA LYS A 235 -14.61 5.91 34.86
C LYS A 235 -14.79 4.39 34.86
N ARG A 236 -15.69 3.87 35.70
CA ARG A 236 -16.02 2.43 35.75
C ARG A 236 -16.59 1.93 34.42
N ALA A 237 -17.47 2.69 33.78
CA ALA A 237 -18.02 2.36 32.46
C ALA A 237 -16.93 2.31 31.38
N LYS A 238 -16.04 3.31 31.34
CA LYS A 238 -14.89 3.34 30.41
C LYS A 238 -13.93 2.17 30.64
N GLU A 239 -13.64 1.83 31.89
CA GLU A 239 -12.80 0.66 32.23
C GLU A 239 -13.45 -0.67 31.83
N ALA A 240 -14.76 -0.82 32.09
CA ALA A 240 -15.53 -1.99 31.67
C ALA A 240 -15.55 -2.12 30.14
N GLU A 241 -15.72 -1.02 29.41
CA GLU A 241 -15.68 -1.00 27.95
C GLU A 241 -14.29 -1.36 27.40
N LYS A 242 -13.22 -0.81 28.00
CA LYS A 242 -11.82 -1.19 27.64
C LYS A 242 -11.59 -2.69 27.85
N LYS A 243 -12.06 -3.26 28.97
CA LYS A 243 -12.00 -4.71 29.23
C LYS A 243 -12.79 -5.51 28.19
N ARG A 244 -14.01 -5.07 27.84
CA ARG A 244 -14.86 -5.68 26.79
C ARG A 244 -14.18 -5.66 25.43
N LYS A 245 -13.59 -4.53 25.03
CA LYS A 245 -12.85 -4.37 23.77
C LYS A 245 -11.63 -5.29 23.72
N LYS A 246 -10.85 -5.38 24.80
CA LYS A 246 -9.70 -6.29 24.89
C LYS A 246 -10.14 -7.76 24.76
N ALA A 247 -11.19 -8.17 25.48
CA ALA A 247 -11.74 -9.52 25.38
C ALA A 247 -12.21 -9.85 23.94
N LYS A 248 -12.90 -8.93 23.27
CA LYS A 248 -13.29 -9.10 21.85
C LYS A 248 -12.07 -9.24 20.93
N GLN A 249 -11.02 -8.44 21.14
CA GLN A 249 -9.78 -8.55 20.35
C GLN A 249 -9.07 -9.89 20.56
N ASP A 250 -9.00 -10.37 21.80
CA ASP A 250 -8.36 -11.65 22.10
C ASP A 250 -9.18 -12.81 21.50
N GLN A 251 -10.51 -12.76 21.56
CA GLN A 251 -11.38 -13.71 20.84
C GLN A 251 -11.20 -13.65 19.32
N ALA A 252 -11.02 -12.46 18.74
CA ALA A 252 -10.76 -12.33 17.30
C ALA A 252 -9.40 -12.93 16.91
N LYS A 253 -8.37 -12.79 17.76
CA LYS A 253 -7.05 -13.42 17.56
C LYS A 253 -7.14 -14.94 17.61
N THR A 254 -7.84 -15.51 18.60
CA THR A 254 -8.01 -16.97 18.69
C THR A 254 -8.78 -17.52 17.49
N LYS A 255 -9.86 -16.86 17.06
CA LYS A 255 -10.59 -17.23 15.83
C LYS A 255 -9.67 -17.21 14.60
N LYS A 256 -8.83 -16.17 14.45
CA LYS A 256 -7.85 -16.09 13.34
C LYS A 256 -6.82 -17.22 13.39
N GLN A 257 -6.33 -17.59 14.58
CA GLN A 257 -5.40 -18.71 14.75
C GLN A 257 -6.03 -20.04 14.34
N VAL A 258 -7.26 -20.32 14.79
CA VAL A 258 -7.99 -21.54 14.41
C VAL A 258 -8.21 -21.63 12.89
N ILE A 259 -8.54 -20.52 12.24
CA ILE A 259 -8.67 -20.48 10.77
C ILE A 259 -7.32 -20.74 10.08
N ALA A 260 -6.24 -20.14 10.58
CA ALA A 260 -4.90 -20.33 10.03
C ALA A 260 -4.43 -21.79 10.16
N GLU A 261 -4.69 -22.43 11.30
CA GLU A 261 -4.40 -23.85 11.52
C GLU A 261 -5.19 -24.74 10.55
N ARG A 262 -6.51 -24.52 10.41
CA ARG A 262 -7.33 -25.25 9.43
C ARG A 262 -6.85 -25.06 8.00
N TRP A 263 -6.46 -23.84 7.63
CA TRP A 263 -5.93 -23.57 6.30
C TRP A 263 -4.63 -24.33 6.04
N LYS A 264 -3.75 -24.41 7.04
CA LYS A 264 -2.52 -25.19 6.97
C LYS A 264 -2.81 -26.69 6.78
N GLU A 265 -3.78 -27.25 7.51
CA GLU A 265 -4.20 -28.65 7.31
C GLU A 265 -4.74 -28.91 5.91
N VAL A 266 -5.50 -27.95 5.33
CA VAL A 266 -6.01 -28.06 3.95
C VAL A 266 -4.86 -28.01 2.95
N GLN A 267 -3.86 -27.14 3.16
CA GLN A 267 -2.66 -27.08 2.31
C GLN A 267 -1.87 -28.40 2.36
N GLU A 268 -1.61 -28.93 3.55
CA GLU A 268 -0.89 -30.21 3.71
C GLU A 268 -1.63 -31.37 3.03
N LYS A 269 -2.97 -31.42 3.14
CA LYS A 269 -3.79 -32.42 2.43
C LYS A 269 -3.72 -32.25 0.91
N HIS A 270 -3.78 -31.01 0.41
CA HIS A 270 -3.67 -30.74 -1.02
C HIS A 270 -2.30 -31.15 -1.56
N ASP A 271 -1.22 -30.80 -0.85
CA ASP A 271 0.15 -31.18 -1.22
C ASP A 271 0.32 -32.71 -1.24
N ALA A 272 -0.25 -33.42 -0.25
CA ALA A 272 -0.26 -34.87 -0.22
C ALA A 272 -1.05 -35.47 -1.38
N ASN A 273 -2.22 -34.92 -1.73
CA ASN A 273 -3.02 -35.36 -2.88
C ASN A 273 -2.28 -35.12 -4.20
N VAL A 274 -1.64 -33.96 -4.38
CA VAL A 274 -0.83 -33.64 -5.56
C VAL A 274 0.37 -34.59 -5.67
N ALA A 275 1.03 -34.91 -4.54
CA ALA A 275 2.11 -35.89 -4.53
C ALA A 275 1.63 -37.30 -4.91
N ALA A 276 0.51 -37.75 -4.35
CA ALA A 276 -0.10 -39.03 -4.69
C ALA A 276 -0.48 -39.11 -6.17
N TRP A 277 -1.14 -38.06 -6.70
CA TRP A 277 -1.51 -37.96 -8.11
C TRP A 277 -0.27 -37.99 -9.02
N LYS A 278 0.81 -37.28 -8.67
CA LYS A 278 2.08 -37.35 -9.40
C LYS A 278 2.63 -38.77 -9.45
N THR A 279 2.68 -39.47 -8.31
CA THR A 279 3.14 -40.87 -8.30
C THR A 279 2.24 -41.78 -9.14
N GLU A 280 0.92 -41.61 -9.09
CA GLU A 280 -0.01 -42.38 -9.92
C GLU A 280 0.22 -42.11 -11.42
N THR A 281 0.38 -40.85 -11.81
CA THR A 281 0.68 -40.50 -13.21
C THR A 281 2.00 -41.11 -13.70
N GLU A 282 3.05 -41.12 -12.87
CA GLU A 282 4.33 -41.77 -13.19
C GLU A 282 4.17 -43.30 -13.35
N THR A 283 3.38 -43.95 -12.50
CA THR A 283 3.11 -45.39 -12.63
C THR A 283 2.30 -45.73 -13.88
N LEU A 284 1.34 -44.90 -14.27
CA LEU A 284 0.57 -45.07 -15.51
C LEU A 284 1.43 -44.89 -16.75
N VAL A 285 2.30 -43.87 -16.76
CA VAL A 285 3.29 -43.66 -17.83
C VAL A 285 4.19 -44.88 -17.97
N SER A 286 4.63 -45.48 -16.85
CA SER A 286 5.46 -46.70 -16.85
C SER A 286 4.73 -47.93 -17.39
N ARG A 287 3.40 -48.00 -17.27
CA ARG A 287 2.55 -49.08 -17.83
C ARG A 287 2.22 -48.92 -19.31
N GLY A 288 2.73 -47.87 -19.97
CA GLY A 288 2.54 -47.67 -21.41
C GLY A 288 1.19 -47.07 -21.82
N THR A 289 0.43 -46.50 -20.87
CA THR A 289 -0.80 -45.77 -21.23
C THR A 289 -0.44 -44.48 -21.96
N LEU A 290 -1.15 -44.18 -23.07
CA LEU A 290 -0.95 -42.98 -23.87
C LEU A 290 -1.15 -41.71 -23.00
N LYS A 291 -0.17 -40.80 -23.02
CA LYS A 291 -0.17 -39.51 -22.29
C LYS A 291 -1.37 -38.58 -22.56
N LYS A 292 -2.27 -38.94 -23.49
CA LYS A 292 -3.40 -38.10 -23.91
C LYS A 292 -4.62 -38.16 -23.00
N THR A 293 -4.69 -39.08 -22.04
CA THR A 293 -5.79 -39.16 -21.05
C THR A 293 -5.23 -39.17 -19.62
N PRO A 294 -4.82 -38.02 -19.08
CA PRO A 294 -4.44 -37.96 -17.67
C PRO A 294 -5.68 -38.23 -16.78
N PRO A 295 -5.50 -38.90 -15.63
CA PRO A 295 -6.54 -39.04 -14.63
C PRO A 295 -6.99 -37.65 -14.15
N LYS A 296 -8.32 -37.46 -13.99
CA LYS A 296 -8.89 -36.21 -13.49
C LYS A 296 -8.27 -35.86 -12.13
N GLU A 297 -7.76 -34.64 -12.02
CA GLU A 297 -7.27 -34.08 -10.76
C GLU A 297 -8.44 -34.04 -9.76
N ALA A 298 -8.22 -34.58 -8.55
CA ALA A 298 -9.22 -34.72 -7.50
C ALA A 298 -9.08 -33.61 -6.44
#